data_AF-A0A7V8QFR6-F1
#
_entry.id   AF-A0A7V8QFR6-F1
#
_cell.length_a   1.000
_cell.length_b   1.000
_cell.length_c   1.000
_cell.angle_alpha   90.00
_cell.angle_beta   90.00
_cell.angle_gamma   90.00
#
_symmetry.space_group_name_H-M   'P 1'
#
loop_
_entity.id
_entity.type
_entity.pdbx_description
1 polymer ?
#
loop_
_entity_poly.entity_id
_entity_poly.type
_entity_poly.pdbx_seq_one_letter_code
_entity_poly.pdbx_strand_id
1 'polypeptide(L)'
;MVLEGQNHILTEDDRAWPRFVDALRAFLDGDADSTAQDRFPDLTRREREVLCLVAQGCTNPEIATELDLRPKTVRNHVSSIIDKLGVAGRSQAIVEARRAGLE
;
A
#
# COMPACT_ATOMS: atom_id res chain seq x y z
N MET A 1 -28.21 -25.35 -19.49
CA MET A 1 -28.75 -24.48 -18.43
C MET A 1 -27.75 -23.35 -18.25
N VAL A 2 -27.94 -22.25 -18.98
CA VAL A 2 -27.05 -21.08 -18.95
C VAL A 2 -27.81 -19.99 -18.21
N LEU A 3 -27.22 -19.48 -17.13
CA LEU A 3 -27.78 -18.36 -16.38
C LEU A 3 -27.64 -17.10 -17.25
N GLU A 4 -28.75 -16.54 -17.75
CA GLU A 4 -28.78 -15.18 -18.26
C GLU A 4 -28.56 -14.23 -17.08
N GLY A 5 -27.29 -13.91 -16.80
CA GLY A 5 -26.94 -12.95 -15.77
C GLY A 5 -27.30 -11.55 -16.22
N GLN A 6 -28.14 -10.85 -15.46
CA GLN A 6 -28.39 -9.41 -15.54
C GLN A 6 -27.18 -8.59 -15.07
N ASN A 7 -25.96 -8.95 -15.49
CA ASN A 7 -24.78 -8.15 -15.20
C ASN A 7 -24.67 -7.06 -16.28
N HIS A 8 -25.38 -5.95 -16.05
CA HIS A 8 -25.10 -4.71 -16.76
C HIS A 8 -23.75 -4.19 -16.25
N ILE A 9 -22.69 -4.43 -17.02
CA ILE A 9 -21.40 -3.79 -16.78
C ILE A 9 -21.60 -2.33 -17.17
N LEU A 10 -21.63 -1.42 -16.19
CA LEU A 10 -21.72 0.02 -16.44
C LEU A 10 -20.56 0.42 -17.36
N THR A 11 -20.86 1.15 -18.43
CA THR A 11 -19.86 1.65 -19.38
C THR A 11 -19.68 3.16 -19.22
N GLU A 12 -18.62 3.72 -19.80
CA GLU A 12 -18.30 5.15 -19.69
C GLU A 12 -19.43 6.09 -20.16
N ASP A 13 -20.29 5.60 -21.07
CA ASP A 13 -21.42 6.34 -21.62
C ASP A 13 -22.64 6.42 -20.69
N ASP A 14 -22.66 5.63 -19.60
CA ASP A 14 -23.78 5.63 -18.65
C ASP A 14 -23.77 6.88 -17.77
N ARG A 15 -24.95 7.50 -17.56
CA ARG A 15 -25.10 8.66 -16.65
C ARG A 15 -24.66 8.34 -15.21
N ALA A 16 -24.71 7.06 -14.82
CA ALA A 16 -24.29 6.60 -13.50
C ALA A 16 -22.77 6.37 -13.39
N TRP A 17 -22.03 6.42 -14.49
CA TRP A 17 -20.60 6.11 -14.56
C TRP A 17 -19.75 6.92 -13.57
N PRO A 18 -19.87 8.27 -13.46
CA PRO A 18 -19.04 9.02 -12.53
C PRO A 18 -19.26 8.60 -11.07
N ARG A 19 -20.51 8.35 -10.69
CA ARG A 19 -20.86 7.91 -9.33
C ARG A 19 -20.36 6.51 -9.03
N PHE A 20 -20.41 5.60 -10.01
CA PHE A 20 -19.85 4.27 -9.87
C PHE A 20 -18.33 4.33 -9.68
N VAL A 21 -17.65 5.12 -10.49
CA VAL A 21 -16.19 5.31 -10.38
C VAL A 21 -15.82 5.92 -9.02
N ASP A 22 -16.56 6.92 -8.53
CA ASP A 22 -16.30 7.50 -7.20
C ASP A 22 -16.54 6.51 -6.06
N ALA A 23 -17.59 5.69 -6.15
CA ALA A 23 -17.85 4.63 -5.18
C ALA A 23 -16.78 3.53 -5.23
N LEU A 24 -16.32 3.15 -6.43
CA LEU A 24 -15.26 2.17 -6.62
C LEU A 24 -13.92 2.69 -6.08
N ARG A 25 -13.57 3.96 -6.34
CA ARG A 25 -12.37 4.60 -5.75
C ARG A 25 -12.46 4.60 -4.23
N ALA A 26 -13.58 5.06 -3.66
CA ALA A 26 -13.77 5.06 -2.21
C ALA A 26 -13.67 3.65 -1.59
N PHE A 27 -14.15 2.63 -2.30
CA PHE A 27 -14.02 1.22 -1.89
C PHE A 27 -12.57 0.73 -1.94
N LEU A 28 -11.86 0.99 -3.04
CA LEU A 28 -10.45 0.58 -3.22
C LEU A 28 -9.50 1.32 -2.28
N ASP A 29 -9.72 2.62 -2.06
CA ASP A 29 -8.93 3.46 -1.15
C ASP A 29 -9.08 3.01 0.31
N GLY A 30 -10.21 2.40 0.68
CA GLY A 30 -10.45 1.84 2.02
C GLY A 30 -9.84 0.45 2.26
N ASP A 31 -9.48 -0.28 1.21
CA ASP A 31 -8.98 -1.67 1.30
C ASP A 31 -7.43 -1.74 1.33
N ALA A 32 -6.74 -0.73 0.81
CA ALA A 32 -5.27 -0.70 0.80
C ALA A 32 -4.66 -0.72 2.22
N ASP A 33 -5.23 0.03 3.18
CA ASP A 33 -4.75 0.04 4.57
C ASP A 33 -5.10 -1.28 5.29
N SER A 34 -6.28 -1.86 5.00
CA SER A 34 -6.73 -3.14 5.56
C SER A 34 -5.87 -4.32 5.07
N THR A 35 -5.60 -4.40 3.77
CA THR A 35 -4.76 -5.44 3.17
C THR A 35 -3.29 -5.33 3.59
N ALA A 36 -2.76 -4.11 3.73
CA ALA A 36 -1.40 -3.90 4.23
C ALA A 36 -1.29 -4.27 5.73
N GLN A 37 -2.32 -3.99 6.52
CA GLN A 37 -2.38 -4.41 7.92
C GLN A 37 -2.45 -5.93 8.07
N ASP A 38 -3.22 -6.61 7.24
CA ASP A 38 -3.31 -8.08 7.26
C ASP A 38 -1.99 -8.76 6.84
N ARG A 39 -1.26 -8.18 5.90
CA ARG A 39 0.03 -8.72 5.41
C ARG A 39 1.19 -8.44 6.35
N PHE A 40 1.12 -7.34 7.10
CA PHE A 40 2.16 -6.91 8.04
C PHE A 40 1.57 -6.51 9.40
N PRO A 41 1.02 -7.48 10.16
CA PRO A 41 0.30 -7.18 11.40
C PRO A 41 1.18 -6.61 12.50
N ASP A 42 2.48 -6.94 12.51
CA ASP A 42 3.44 -6.47 13.51
C ASP A 42 3.98 -5.06 13.21
N LEU A 43 3.76 -4.55 12.00
CA LEU A 43 4.12 -3.19 11.64
C LEU A 43 3.05 -2.22 12.16
N THR A 44 3.48 -1.13 12.76
CA THR A 44 2.61 0.01 13.02
C THR A 44 2.22 0.68 11.71
N ARG A 45 1.14 1.48 11.74
CA ARG A 45 0.72 2.28 10.58
C ARG A 45 1.87 3.08 9.98
N ARG A 46 2.67 3.75 10.83
CA ARG A 46 3.80 4.57 10.38
C ARG A 46 4.90 3.75 9.71
N GLU A 47 5.18 2.56 10.25
CA GLU A 47 6.16 1.65 9.66
C GLU A 47 5.69 1.11 8.31
N ARG A 48 4.37 0.87 8.13
CA ARG A 48 3.82 0.49 6.82
C ARG A 48 3.94 1.61 5.79
N GLU A 49 3.64 2.85 6.18
CA GLU A 49 3.82 4.02 5.29
C GLU A 49 5.28 4.15 4.84
N VAL A 50 6.23 3.97 5.77
CA VAL A 50 7.67 3.95 5.43
C VAL A 50 8.01 2.76 4.54
N LEU A 51 7.50 1.55 4.80
CA LEU A 51 7.75 0.37 3.99
C LEU A 51 7.22 0.51 2.56
N CYS A 52 6.07 1.17 2.37
CA CYS A 52 5.50 1.47 1.06
C CYS A 52 6.46 2.34 0.22
N LEU A 53 6.94 3.45 0.79
CA LEU A 53 7.92 4.31 0.11
C LEU A 53 9.27 3.60 -0.10
N VAL A 54 9.64 2.69 0.80
CA VAL A 54 10.82 1.82 0.59
C VAL A 54 10.63 0.93 -0.64
N ALA A 55 9.44 0.33 -0.82
CA ALA A 55 9.11 -0.53 -1.95
C ALA A 55 9.14 0.21 -3.30
N GLN A 56 8.75 1.49 -3.28
CA GLN A 56 8.86 2.45 -4.39
C GLN A 56 10.32 2.83 -4.73
N GLY A 57 11.28 2.48 -3.87
CA GLY A 57 12.70 2.76 -4.06
C GLY A 57 13.18 4.08 -3.46
N CYS A 58 12.32 4.82 -2.73
CA CYS A 58 12.68 6.10 -2.13
C CYS A 58 13.78 5.96 -1.07
N THR A 59 14.81 6.78 -1.13
CA THR A 59 15.88 6.87 -0.15
C THR A 59 15.38 7.46 1.19
N ASN A 60 16.12 7.24 2.29
CA ASN A 60 15.72 7.77 3.60
C ASN A 60 15.52 9.30 3.63
N PRO A 61 16.31 10.13 2.92
CA PRO A 61 16.04 11.56 2.79
C PRO A 61 14.75 11.88 2.01
N GLU A 62 14.46 11.17 0.93
CA GLU A 62 13.22 11.36 0.15
C GLU A 62 12.00 10.99 0.98
N ILE A 63 12.04 9.84 1.65
CA ILE A 63 11.02 9.41 2.60
C ILE A 63 10.84 10.47 3.70
N ALA A 64 11.93 11.01 4.24
CA ALA A 64 11.87 12.02 5.30
C ALA A 64 11.15 13.28 4.81
N THR A 65 11.38 13.71 3.57
CA THR A 65 10.68 14.84 2.96
C THR A 65 9.19 14.54 2.77
N GLU A 66 8.86 13.40 2.16
CA GLU A 66 7.47 13.01 1.86
C GLU A 66 6.62 12.91 3.14
N LEU A 67 7.25 12.48 4.23
CA LEU A 67 6.60 12.17 5.49
C LEU A 67 6.73 13.27 6.55
N ASP A 68 7.36 14.40 6.22
CA ASP A 68 7.74 15.49 7.15
C ASP A 68 8.45 14.97 8.42
N LEU A 69 9.45 14.11 8.23
CA LEU A 69 10.26 13.51 9.28
C LEU A 69 11.72 13.96 9.20
N ARG A 70 12.48 13.67 10.26
CA ARG A 70 13.94 13.75 10.22
C ARG A 70 14.50 12.48 9.56
N PRO A 71 15.57 12.55 8.74
CA PRO A 71 16.20 11.37 8.13
C PRO A 71 16.64 10.30 9.14
N LYS A 72 17.04 10.71 10.36
CA LYS A 72 17.36 9.80 11.46
C LYS A 72 16.15 9.01 11.93
N THR A 73 14.97 9.64 12.00
CA THR A 73 13.71 8.99 12.37
C THR A 73 13.32 7.95 11.33
N VAL A 74 13.45 8.28 10.04
CA VAL A 74 13.22 7.32 8.95
C VAL A 74 14.18 6.14 9.05
N ARG A 75 15.47 6.38 9.30
CA ARG A 75 16.45 5.29 9.51
C ARG A 75 16.02 4.37 10.64
N ASN A 76 15.54 4.91 11.75
CA ASN A 76 15.06 4.11 12.88
C ASN A 76 13.84 3.26 12.48
N HIS A 77 12.87 3.84 11.77
CA HIS A 77 11.73 3.08 11.24
C HIS A 77 12.18 1.96 10.31
N VAL A 78 13.08 2.23 9.37
CA VAL A 78 13.62 1.21 8.45
C VAL A 78 14.32 0.09 9.22
N SER A 79 15.11 0.40 10.25
CA SER A 79 15.71 -0.61 11.12
C SER A 79 14.66 -1.46 11.83
N SER A 80 13.67 -0.84 12.47
CA SER A 80 12.58 -1.58 13.14
C SER A 80 11.77 -2.43 12.17
N ILE A 81 11.54 -1.97 10.94
CA ILE A 81 10.86 -2.74 9.90
C ILE A 81 11.69 -3.97 9.51
N ILE A 82 12.99 -3.79 9.25
CA ILE A 82 13.89 -4.91 8.90
C ILE A 82 13.88 -5.97 10.00
N ASP A 83 13.98 -5.53 11.26
CA ASP A 83 13.95 -6.42 12.42
C ASP A 83 12.61 -7.17 12.53
N LYS A 84 11.48 -6.47 12.36
CA LYS A 84 10.13 -7.05 12.44
C LYS A 84 9.81 -8.00 11.27
N LEU A 85 10.30 -7.69 10.07
CA LEU A 85 10.17 -8.57 8.91
C LEU A 85 11.13 -9.76 8.96
N GLY A 86 12.13 -9.75 9.85
CA GLY A 86 13.13 -10.81 9.96
C GLY A 86 14.04 -10.92 8.74
N VAL A 87 14.25 -9.82 8.01
CA VAL A 87 15.04 -9.79 6.77
C VAL A 87 16.45 -9.25 7.02
N ALA A 88 17.40 -9.58 6.14
CA ALA A 88 18.80 -9.18 6.29
C ALA A 88 19.08 -7.71 5.94
N GLY A 89 18.13 -7.02 5.29
CA GLY A 89 18.32 -5.61 4.94
C GLY A 89 17.28 -5.04 3.99
N ARG A 90 17.53 -3.79 3.59
CA ARG A 90 16.61 -2.98 2.77
C ARG A 90 16.17 -3.67 1.49
N SER A 91 17.09 -4.26 0.74
CA SER A 91 16.74 -4.91 -0.54
C SER A 91 15.78 -6.08 -0.34
N GLN A 92 15.94 -6.85 0.73
CA GLN A 92 15.01 -7.93 1.05
C GLN A 92 13.66 -7.38 1.56
N ALA A 93 13.67 -6.32 2.35
CA ALA A 93 12.43 -5.64 2.75
C ALA A 93 11.62 -5.13 1.54
N ILE A 94 12.30 -4.62 0.50
CA ILE A 94 11.65 -4.22 -0.78
C ILE A 94 11.01 -5.43 -1.46
N VAL A 95 11.72 -6.55 -1.54
CA VAL A 95 11.18 -7.78 -2.16
C VAL A 95 9.95 -8.29 -1.42
N GLU A 96 9.99 -8.33 -0.09
CA GLU A 96 8.84 -8.76 0.72
C GLU A 96 7.65 -7.80 0.61
N ALA A 97 7.91 -6.48 0.60
CA ALA A 97 6.86 -5.48 0.38
C ALA A 97 6.16 -5.66 -0.98
N ARG A 98 6.93 -5.86 -2.05
CA ARG A 98 6.37 -6.08 -3.40
C ARG A 98 5.63 -7.41 -3.53
N ARG A 99 6.13 -8.48 -2.90
CA ARG A 99 5.41 -9.77 -2.81
C ARG A 99 4.06 -9.61 -2.10
N ALA A 100 4.01 -8.71 -1.13
CA ALA A 100 2.80 -8.32 -0.43
C ALA A 100 1.97 -7.26 -1.19
N GLY A 101 2.31 -6.92 -2.43
CA GLY A 101 1.55 -5.98 -3.26
C GLY A 101 1.68 -4.51 -2.84
N LEU A 102 2.70 -4.15 -2.07
CA LEU A 102 3.06 -2.75 -1.84
C LEU A 102 3.93 -2.26 -3.00
N GLU A 103 3.45 -1.26 -3.72
CA GLU A 103 4.13 -0.63 -4.86
C GLU A 103 4.06 0.89 -4.84
#